data_AF-A0A5D2XYG0-F1
#
_entry.id   AF-A0A5D2XYG0-F1
#
_cell.length_a   1.000
_cell.length_b   1.000
_cell.length_c   1.000
_cell.angle_alpha   90.00
_cell.angle_beta   90.00
_cell.angle_gamma   90.00
#
_symmetry.space_group_name_H-M   'P 1'
#
loop_
_entity.id
_entity.type
_entity.pdbx_description
1 polymer ?
#
loop_
_entity_poly.entity_id
_entity_poly.type
_entity_poly.pdbx_seq_one_letter_code
_entity_poly.pdbx_strand_id
1 'polypeptide(L)'
;MSNQQLEIGKPIKISGITGNQADVEVTFSIPNLEKAEPFDPSWKDPRDLCYKKKSRVQGAIGPFGLLAFATEKLEEFSPVFFRIFKAQNNKHVVLMCSDAEPSTVMTNVYKPMFGGFVDVDLSDRKLSLRSLIDNSVVESFAAGGKTCITSRVYPTLAVFQDAQVFAFNNGTEPITLEHASAWSMESPRKMNN
;
A
#
# COMPACT_ATOMS: atom_id res chain seq x y z
N MET A 1 7.79 1.43 17.70
CA MET A 1 8.53 0.26 17.16
C MET A 1 9.92 0.74 16.76
N SER A 2 10.93 -0.12 16.79
CA SER A 2 12.24 0.19 16.20
C SER A 2 12.13 0.20 14.67
N ASN A 3 12.99 0.95 13.98
CA ASN A 3 13.09 0.90 12.52
C ASN A 3 13.28 -0.55 12.05
N GLN A 4 12.50 -0.99 11.07
CA GLN A 4 12.57 -2.35 10.52
C GLN A 4 12.81 -2.31 9.02
N GLN A 5 13.89 -2.95 8.56
CA GLN A 5 14.13 -3.12 7.14
C GLN A 5 13.14 -4.15 6.57
N LEU A 6 12.46 -3.78 5.48
CA LEU A 6 11.54 -4.66 4.77
C LEU A 6 12.32 -5.49 3.76
N GLU A 7 12.55 -6.76 4.10
CA GLU A 7 13.16 -7.74 3.22
C GLU A 7 12.24 -8.04 2.02
N ILE A 8 12.86 -8.27 0.87
CA ILE A 8 12.15 -8.52 -0.40
C ILE A 8 11.30 -9.79 -0.27
N GLY A 9 10.00 -9.68 -0.55
CA GLY A 9 9.08 -10.81 -0.52
C GLY A 9 8.79 -11.37 0.87
N LYS A 10 9.22 -10.68 1.94
CA LYS A 10 9.02 -11.08 3.34
C LYS A 10 8.25 -9.99 4.08
N PRO A 11 6.92 -9.96 3.95
CA PRO A 11 6.09 -8.97 4.62
C PRO A 11 6.15 -9.13 6.15
N ILE A 12 6.09 -8.02 6.87
CA ILE A 12 6.09 -7.97 8.33
C ILE A 12 4.68 -7.65 8.82
N LYS A 13 4.14 -8.49 9.71
CA LYS A 13 2.81 -8.31 10.29
C LYS A 13 2.76 -7.10 11.22
N ILE A 14 1.83 -6.20 10.98
CA ILE A 14 1.46 -5.14 11.92
C ILE A 14 0.59 -5.77 13.02
N SER A 15 1.17 -5.99 14.19
CA SER A 15 0.57 -6.76 15.27
C SER A 15 -0.18 -5.88 16.27
N GLY A 16 -1.03 -6.50 17.10
CA GLY A 16 -1.77 -5.81 18.18
C GLY A 16 -3.02 -5.08 17.72
N ILE A 17 -3.51 -5.35 16.51
CA ILE A 17 -4.72 -4.74 15.95
C ILE A 17 -5.73 -5.78 15.45
N THR A 18 -6.99 -5.36 15.38
CA THR A 18 -8.08 -6.07 14.69
C THR A 18 -8.02 -5.76 13.20
N GLY A 19 -7.43 -6.64 12.39
CA GLY A 19 -7.07 -6.33 10.99
C GLY A 19 -8.24 -6.09 10.03
N ASN A 20 -9.48 -6.44 10.38
CA ASN A 20 -10.66 -6.06 9.61
C ASN A 20 -11.24 -4.69 10.00
N GLN A 21 -10.83 -4.09 11.12
CA GLN A 21 -11.34 -2.79 11.58
C GLN A 21 -10.23 -2.03 12.32
N ALA A 22 -9.42 -1.31 11.55
CA ALA A 22 -8.21 -0.65 12.05
C ALA A 22 -7.89 0.66 11.33
N ASP A 23 -7.14 1.52 12.01
CA ASP A 23 -6.44 2.67 11.43
C ASP A 23 -4.94 2.39 11.49
N VAL A 24 -4.26 2.40 10.35
CA VAL A 24 -2.83 2.08 10.25
C VAL A 24 -2.10 3.23 9.57
N GLU A 25 -1.12 3.79 10.26
CA GLU A 25 -0.27 4.87 9.74
C GLU A 25 1.20 4.43 9.76
N VAL A 26 1.84 4.47 8.59
CA VAL A 26 3.23 4.07 8.41
C VAL A 26 4.04 5.16 7.72
N THR A 27 5.32 5.22 8.04
CA THR A 27 6.32 6.03 7.34
C THR A 27 7.46 5.14 6.87
N PHE A 28 7.73 5.19 5.57
CA PHE A 28 8.82 4.47 4.92
C PHE A 28 10.00 5.40 4.69
N SER A 29 11.21 4.91 4.97
CA SER A 29 12.47 5.54 4.56
C SER A 29 13.03 4.84 3.32
N ILE A 30 13.45 5.64 2.34
CA ILE A 30 13.87 5.22 1.00
C ILE A 30 15.36 5.59 0.80
N PRO A 31 16.30 4.79 1.32
CA PRO A 31 17.71 5.17 1.37
C PRO A 31 18.34 5.35 -0.02
N ASN A 32 17.93 4.59 -1.03
CA ASN A 32 18.59 4.56 -2.35
C ASN A 32 17.74 5.21 -3.45
N LEU A 33 17.20 6.40 -3.19
CA LEU A 33 16.26 7.12 -4.07
C LEU A 33 16.83 7.36 -5.49
N GLU A 34 18.14 7.48 -5.62
CA GLU A 34 18.84 7.64 -6.89
C GLU A 34 18.76 6.43 -7.84
N LYS A 35 18.41 5.24 -7.32
CA LYS A 35 18.27 4.01 -8.09
C LYS A 35 16.85 3.77 -8.64
N ALA A 36 15.96 4.75 -8.50
CA ALA A 36 14.63 4.68 -9.11
C ALA A 36 14.70 4.38 -10.62
N GLU A 37 13.81 3.52 -11.11
CA GLU A 37 13.74 3.17 -12.53
C GLU A 37 13.25 4.37 -13.37
N PRO A 38 13.64 4.51 -14.65
CA PRO A 38 13.21 5.66 -15.47
C PRO A 38 11.69 5.76 -15.61
N PHE A 39 11.16 6.98 -15.50
CA PHE A 39 9.76 7.27 -15.81
C PHE A 39 9.60 7.52 -17.30
N ASP A 40 8.70 6.79 -17.95
CA ASP A 40 8.31 7.06 -19.34
C ASP A 40 7.29 8.21 -19.38
N PRO A 41 7.60 9.36 -20.02
CA PRO A 41 6.69 10.49 -20.11
C PRO A 41 5.34 10.21 -20.78
N SER A 42 5.20 9.09 -21.51
CA SER A 42 3.95 8.64 -22.09
C SER A 42 2.96 8.08 -21.06
N TRP A 43 3.41 7.72 -19.85
CA TRP A 43 2.54 7.26 -18.77
C TRP A 43 1.77 8.41 -18.15
N LYS A 44 0.64 8.78 -18.77
CA LYS A 44 -0.24 9.87 -18.31
C LYS A 44 -1.29 9.41 -17.30
N ASP A 45 -1.84 8.21 -17.49
CA ASP A 45 -2.85 7.66 -16.59
C ASP A 45 -2.18 6.81 -15.50
N PRO A 46 -2.24 7.20 -14.22
CA PRO A 46 -1.65 6.44 -13.12
C PRO A 46 -2.33 5.08 -12.91
N ARG A 47 -3.63 4.95 -13.22
CA ARG A 47 -4.36 3.68 -13.09
C ARG A 47 -3.84 2.64 -14.09
N ASP A 48 -3.65 3.04 -15.34
CA ASP A 48 -3.06 2.17 -16.36
C ASP A 48 -1.64 1.76 -16.00
N LEU A 49 -0.87 2.68 -15.41
CA LEU A 49 0.47 2.37 -14.92
C LEU A 49 0.42 1.35 -13.77
N CYS A 50 -0.51 1.46 -12.83
CA CYS A 50 -0.71 0.46 -11.78
C CYS A 50 -1.08 -0.92 -12.35
N TYR A 51 -1.89 -0.99 -13.42
CA TYR A 51 -2.15 -2.26 -14.12
C TYR A 51 -0.90 -2.86 -14.77
N LYS A 52 0.02 -2.03 -15.28
CA LYS A 52 1.30 -2.47 -15.85
C LYS A 52 2.32 -2.86 -14.77
N LYS A 53 2.28 -2.19 -13.62
CA LYS A 53 3.28 -2.24 -12.56
C LYS A 53 2.65 -2.69 -11.23
N LYS A 54 1.95 -3.82 -11.26
CA LYS A 54 1.19 -4.41 -10.14
C LYS A 54 2.04 -4.71 -8.91
N SER A 55 1.37 -5.09 -7.81
CA SER A 55 1.98 -5.43 -6.51
C SER A 55 2.97 -6.61 -6.54
N ARG A 56 2.83 -7.53 -7.51
CA ARG A 56 3.72 -8.69 -7.72
C ARG A 56 4.77 -8.50 -8.81
N VAL A 57 4.72 -7.41 -9.57
CA VAL A 57 5.75 -7.11 -10.59
C VAL A 57 6.93 -6.47 -9.85
N GLN A 58 8.13 -7.03 -9.92
CA GLN A 58 9.27 -6.42 -9.24
C GLN A 58 9.70 -5.12 -9.95
N GLY A 59 10.07 -4.09 -9.18
CA GLY A 59 10.70 -2.86 -9.66
C GLY A 59 11.96 -2.54 -8.86
N ALA A 60 12.61 -1.42 -9.16
CA ALA A 60 13.77 -0.98 -8.38
C ALA A 60 13.32 -0.49 -6.98
N ILE A 61 12.61 0.63 -6.94
CA ILE A 61 12.01 1.17 -5.71
C ILE A 61 10.51 0.88 -5.73
N GLY A 62 10.16 -0.20 -5.04
CA GLY A 62 8.80 -0.72 -4.96
C GLY A 62 8.48 -1.78 -6.02
N PRO A 63 7.32 -2.44 -5.86
CA PRO A 63 6.22 -2.02 -5.02
C PRO A 63 6.49 -2.25 -3.51
N PHE A 64 6.23 -1.25 -2.68
CA PHE A 64 6.32 -1.33 -1.22
C PHE A 64 5.14 -0.58 -0.59
N GLY A 65 4.65 -1.03 0.57
CA GLY A 65 3.46 -0.43 1.19
C GLY A 65 2.80 -1.35 2.20
N LEU A 66 1.46 -1.37 2.21
CA LEU A 66 0.64 -2.20 3.09
C LEU A 66 -0.10 -3.29 2.29
N LEU A 67 -0.28 -4.45 2.93
CA LEU A 67 -1.21 -5.49 2.52
C LEU A 67 -2.37 -5.47 3.53
N ALA A 68 -3.50 -4.87 3.18
CA ALA A 68 -4.72 -4.90 3.99
C ALA A 68 -5.53 -6.18 3.72
N PHE A 69 -6.41 -6.57 4.63
CA PHE A 69 -7.26 -7.77 4.48
C PHE A 69 -6.47 -8.99 3.99
N ALA A 70 -5.32 -9.26 4.61
CA ALA A 70 -4.43 -10.32 4.21
C ALA A 70 -4.63 -11.57 5.06
N THR A 71 -4.64 -12.75 4.44
CA THR A 71 -4.51 -14.02 5.18
C THR A 71 -3.05 -14.28 5.56
N GLU A 72 -2.81 -15.14 6.55
CA GLU A 72 -1.45 -15.47 7.00
C GLU A 72 -0.57 -16.06 5.89
N LYS A 73 -1.15 -16.87 4.98
CA LYS A 73 -0.41 -17.44 3.83
C LYS A 73 -0.56 -16.60 2.56
N LEU A 74 -1.15 -15.40 2.65
CA LEU A 74 -1.34 -14.46 1.54
C LEU A 74 -2.11 -15.06 0.35
N GLU A 75 -3.08 -15.93 0.61
CA GLU A 75 -4.04 -16.40 -0.40
C GLU A 75 -4.97 -15.27 -0.86
N GLU A 76 -5.39 -14.43 0.07
CA GLU A 76 -6.10 -13.17 -0.19
C GLU A 76 -5.34 -12.02 0.47
N PHE A 77 -5.25 -10.90 -0.21
CA PHE A 77 -4.73 -9.63 0.33
C PHE A 77 -5.07 -8.46 -0.59
N SER A 78 -5.14 -7.26 -0.03
CA SER A 78 -5.44 -6.02 -0.74
C SER A 78 -4.25 -5.05 -0.64
N PRO A 79 -3.31 -5.09 -1.60
CA PRO A 79 -2.13 -4.25 -1.58
C PRO A 79 -2.46 -2.78 -1.88
N VAL A 80 -1.93 -1.91 -1.01
CA VAL A 80 -1.84 -0.46 -1.21
C VAL A 80 -0.37 -0.10 -1.17
N PHE A 81 0.17 0.37 -2.28
CA PHE A 81 1.63 0.45 -2.44
C PHE A 81 2.10 1.63 -3.25
N PHE A 82 3.37 1.95 -3.06
CA PHE A 82 4.09 2.95 -3.82
C PHE A 82 5.07 2.33 -4.81
N ARG A 83 5.31 3.08 -5.88
CA ARG A 83 6.48 2.95 -6.75
C ARG A 83 7.08 4.32 -6.99
N ILE A 84 8.41 4.35 -7.09
CA ILE A 84 9.14 5.59 -7.32
C ILE A 84 9.96 5.46 -8.60
N PHE A 85 9.79 6.45 -9.47
CA PHE A 85 10.46 6.54 -10.76
C PHE A 85 11.35 7.78 -10.81
N LYS A 86 12.39 7.74 -11.64
CA LYS A 86 13.22 8.88 -11.96
C LYS A 86 12.73 9.56 -13.24
N ALA A 87 12.29 10.81 -13.14
CA ALA A 87 11.95 11.65 -14.28
C ALA A 87 13.15 12.51 -14.71
N GLN A 88 12.93 13.36 -15.72
CA GLN A 88 13.93 14.32 -16.19
C GLN A 88 14.35 15.29 -15.07
N ASN A 89 15.54 15.88 -15.20
CA ASN A 89 16.11 16.85 -14.25
C ASN A 89 16.25 16.31 -12.82
N ASN A 90 16.53 15.01 -12.66
CA ASN A 90 16.67 14.35 -11.36
C ASN A 90 15.45 14.48 -10.43
N LYS A 91 14.27 14.78 -10.98
CA LYS A 91 13.02 14.73 -10.23
C LYS A 91 12.53 13.29 -10.09
N HIS A 92 11.74 13.03 -9.06
CA HIS A 92 11.10 11.74 -8.84
C HIS A 92 9.60 11.83 -9.07
N VAL A 93 9.03 10.75 -9.59
CA VAL A 93 7.59 10.58 -9.72
C VAL A 93 7.18 9.46 -8.78
N VAL A 94 6.26 9.75 -7.87
CA VAL A 94 5.71 8.78 -6.93
C VAL A 94 4.33 8.36 -7.43
N LEU A 95 4.15 7.06 -7.60
CA LEU A 95 2.88 6.44 -7.94
C LEU A 95 2.36 5.71 -6.71
N MET A 96 1.10 5.97 -6.33
CA MET A 96 0.34 5.17 -5.38
C MET A 96 -0.65 4.29 -6.14
N CYS A 97 -0.75 3.02 -5.76
CA CYS A 97 -1.68 2.05 -6.34
C CYS A 97 -2.50 1.36 -5.26
N SER A 98 -3.73 1.00 -5.60
CA SER A 98 -4.54 0.03 -4.85
C SER A 98 -5.01 -1.05 -5.80
N ASP A 99 -4.61 -2.28 -5.51
CA ASP A 99 -4.74 -3.43 -6.41
C ASP A 99 -5.70 -4.46 -5.80
N ALA A 100 -6.92 -4.56 -6.31
CA ALA A 100 -7.90 -5.52 -5.79
C ALA A 100 -7.79 -6.91 -6.43
N GLU A 101 -6.90 -7.16 -7.40
CA GLU A 101 -6.81 -8.47 -8.06
C GLU A 101 -6.58 -9.64 -7.08
N PRO A 102 -5.66 -9.54 -6.09
CA PRO A 102 -5.47 -10.60 -5.10
C PRO A 102 -6.42 -10.52 -3.90
N SER A 103 -7.41 -9.62 -3.90
CA SER A 103 -8.23 -9.34 -2.71
C SER A 103 -9.22 -10.44 -2.32
N THR A 104 -9.54 -11.36 -3.24
CA THR A 104 -10.48 -12.46 -2.98
C THR A 104 -10.21 -13.65 -3.89
N VAL A 105 -10.39 -14.87 -3.38
CA VAL A 105 -10.33 -16.10 -4.20
C VAL A 105 -11.60 -16.33 -5.01
N MET A 106 -12.68 -15.59 -4.71
CA MET A 106 -13.94 -15.70 -5.44
C MET A 106 -13.76 -15.29 -6.92
N THR A 107 -14.39 -16.05 -7.81
CA THR A 107 -14.50 -15.72 -9.24
C THR A 107 -15.69 -14.81 -9.49
N ASN A 108 -15.70 -14.06 -10.59
CA ASN A 108 -16.79 -13.15 -10.98
C ASN A 108 -17.07 -11.98 -10.01
N VAL A 109 -16.09 -11.60 -9.18
CA VAL A 109 -16.13 -10.37 -8.38
C VAL A 109 -15.41 -9.25 -9.13
N TYR A 110 -15.94 -8.03 -9.06
CA TYR A 110 -15.26 -6.85 -9.58
C TYR A 110 -14.00 -6.54 -8.74
N LYS A 111 -12.82 -6.61 -9.37
CA LYS A 111 -11.51 -6.40 -8.74
C LYS A 111 -10.76 -5.26 -9.44
N PRO A 112 -11.11 -3.99 -9.17
CA PRO A 112 -10.49 -2.85 -9.83
C PRO A 112 -9.03 -2.63 -9.40
N MET A 113 -8.28 -2.00 -10.28
CA MET A 113 -7.05 -1.30 -9.92
C MET A 113 -7.35 0.20 -9.90
N PHE A 114 -6.85 0.88 -8.88
CA PHE A 114 -6.84 2.34 -8.79
C PHE A 114 -5.41 2.83 -8.67
N GLY A 115 -5.16 4.06 -9.13
CA GLY A 115 -3.84 4.66 -9.07
C GLY A 115 -3.91 6.19 -9.05
N GLY A 116 -2.91 6.80 -8.42
CA GLY A 116 -2.73 8.25 -8.40
C GLY A 116 -1.26 8.61 -8.26
N PHE A 117 -0.82 9.67 -8.96
CA PHE A 117 0.49 10.25 -8.69
C PHE A 117 0.44 11.05 -7.39
N VAL A 118 1.53 11.04 -6.63
CA VAL A 118 1.66 11.72 -5.34
C VAL A 118 2.63 12.89 -5.48
N ASP A 119 2.14 14.11 -5.30
CA ASP A 119 2.95 15.33 -5.35
C ASP A 119 3.70 15.55 -4.02
N VAL A 120 4.77 14.79 -3.80
CA VAL A 120 5.52 14.79 -2.53
C VAL A 120 6.99 15.13 -2.75
N ASP A 121 7.56 15.91 -1.83
CA ASP A 121 8.99 16.15 -1.76
C ASP A 121 9.67 14.99 -1.02
N LEU A 122 10.62 14.34 -1.67
CA LEU A 122 11.38 13.22 -1.13
C LEU A 122 12.79 13.63 -0.66
N SER A 123 13.03 14.92 -0.41
CA SER A 123 14.33 15.43 0.06
C SER A 123 14.76 14.82 1.40
N ASP A 124 13.80 14.51 2.28
CA ASP A 124 14.04 13.79 3.54
C ASP A 124 14.06 12.26 3.37
N ARG A 125 13.83 11.77 2.15
CA ARG A 125 13.74 10.36 1.75
C ARG A 125 12.64 9.60 2.48
N LYS A 126 11.55 10.27 2.89
CA LYS A 126 10.43 9.64 3.59
C LYS A 126 9.14 9.68 2.78
N LEU A 127 8.29 8.70 3.01
CA LEU A 127 6.95 8.65 2.43
C LEU A 127 5.97 8.02 3.40
N SER A 128 4.88 8.73 3.70
CA SER A 128 3.84 8.26 4.61
C SER A 128 2.63 7.68 3.87
N LEU A 129 2.02 6.70 4.50
CA LEU A 129 0.75 6.09 4.09
C LEU A 129 -0.10 5.87 5.34
N ARG A 130 -1.34 6.36 5.28
CA ARG A 130 -2.39 5.98 6.24
C ARG A 130 -3.46 5.17 5.52
N SER A 131 -3.93 4.10 6.13
CA SER A 131 -5.04 3.31 5.63
C SER A 131 -6.06 3.06 6.73
N LEU A 132 -7.29 3.54 6.51
CA LEU A 132 -8.47 3.15 7.28
C LEU A 132 -9.03 1.86 6.67
N ILE A 133 -9.15 0.83 7.49
CA ILE A 133 -9.58 -0.50 7.10
C ILE A 133 -10.87 -0.79 7.86
N ASP A 134 -11.97 -1.01 7.13
CA ASP A 134 -13.27 -1.30 7.72
C ASP A 134 -14.02 -2.33 6.88
N ASN A 135 -13.91 -3.60 7.26
CA ASN A 135 -14.59 -4.77 6.74
C ASN A 135 -14.46 -4.99 5.22
N SER A 136 -15.15 -4.19 4.40
CA SER A 136 -15.13 -4.30 2.93
C SER A 136 -14.60 -3.04 2.24
N VAL A 137 -14.05 -2.09 3.00
CA VAL A 137 -13.47 -0.85 2.47
C VAL A 137 -12.07 -0.62 3.01
N VAL A 138 -11.19 -0.11 2.15
CA VAL A 138 -9.91 0.50 2.53
C VAL A 138 -9.89 1.92 1.99
N GLU A 139 -9.69 2.92 2.85
CA GLU A 139 -9.43 4.30 2.46
C GLU A 139 -7.98 4.63 2.75
N SER A 140 -7.22 4.97 1.70
CA SER A 140 -5.78 5.13 1.78
C SER A 140 -5.36 6.55 1.42
N PHE A 141 -4.47 7.13 2.23
CA PHE A 141 -4.03 8.51 2.18
C PHE A 141 -2.51 8.55 2.12
N ALA A 142 -1.96 8.93 0.96
CA ALA A 142 -0.52 9.11 0.79
C ALA A 142 -0.08 10.53 1.13
N ALA A 143 1.10 10.65 1.75
CA ALA A 143 1.74 11.93 2.05
C ALA A 143 0.81 12.93 2.75
N GLY A 144 0.06 12.47 3.76
CA GLY A 144 -0.90 13.31 4.49
C GLY A 144 -2.18 13.65 3.72
N GLY A 145 -2.55 12.84 2.72
CA GLY A 145 -3.80 13.02 1.95
C GLY A 145 -3.62 13.79 0.64
N LYS A 146 -2.38 13.97 0.14
CA LYS A 146 -2.14 14.53 -1.19
C LYS A 146 -2.69 13.65 -2.32
N THR A 147 -2.76 12.35 -2.06
CA THR A 147 -3.44 11.37 -2.92
C THR A 147 -4.27 10.46 -2.04
N CYS A 148 -5.56 10.33 -2.39
CA CYS A 148 -6.51 9.49 -1.68
C CYS A 148 -7.05 8.41 -2.62
N ILE A 149 -7.14 7.18 -2.15
CA ILE A 149 -7.74 6.06 -2.88
C ILE A 149 -8.67 5.31 -1.93
N THR A 150 -9.94 5.19 -2.32
CA THR A 150 -10.92 4.35 -1.63
C THR A 150 -11.19 3.10 -2.48
N SER A 151 -11.02 1.94 -1.88
CA SER A 151 -11.20 0.64 -2.53
C SER A 151 -12.22 -0.20 -1.79
N ARG A 152 -13.07 -0.90 -2.54
CA ARG A 152 -13.99 -1.92 -2.00
C ARG A 152 -13.45 -3.30 -2.33
N VAL A 153 -13.40 -4.17 -1.33
CA VAL A 153 -12.90 -5.55 -1.45
C VAL A 153 -13.78 -6.51 -0.67
N TYR A 154 -13.84 -7.75 -1.13
CA TYR A 154 -14.74 -8.78 -0.59
C TYR A 154 -13.99 -10.11 -0.41
N PRO A 155 -12.99 -10.15 0.50
CA PRO A 155 -12.29 -11.39 0.83
C PRO A 155 -13.27 -12.43 1.38
N THR A 156 -12.94 -13.69 1.21
CA THR A 156 -13.70 -14.84 1.74
C THR A 156 -12.97 -15.57 2.85
N LEU A 157 -11.65 -15.42 2.92
CA LEU A 157 -10.74 -16.01 3.89
C LEU A 157 -10.23 -14.94 4.86
N ALA A 158 -9.83 -13.76 4.36
CA ALA A 158 -9.34 -12.67 5.20
C ALA A 158 -10.50 -11.85 5.81
N VAL A 159 -11.35 -12.51 6.60
CA VAL A 159 -12.52 -11.91 7.26
C VAL A 159 -12.39 -11.97 8.78
N PHE A 160 -12.96 -11.00 9.48
CA PHE A 160 -12.95 -10.93 10.94
C PHE A 160 -11.54 -11.11 11.55
N GLN A 161 -11.34 -12.13 12.38
CA GLN A 161 -10.09 -12.40 13.09
C GLN A 161 -8.98 -12.92 12.17
N ASP A 162 -9.33 -13.43 10.99
CA ASP A 162 -8.38 -13.94 10.00
C ASP A 162 -7.84 -12.84 9.09
N ALA A 163 -8.44 -11.65 9.11
CA ALA A 163 -7.93 -10.47 8.43
C ALA A 163 -6.70 -9.92 9.17
N GLN A 164 -5.59 -9.84 8.47
CA GLN A 164 -4.33 -9.28 8.98
C GLN A 164 -3.87 -8.10 8.12
N VAL A 165 -2.96 -7.31 8.68
CA VAL A 165 -2.30 -6.20 7.96
C VAL A 165 -0.79 -6.42 8.00
N PHE A 166 -0.14 -6.25 6.86
CA PHE A 166 1.30 -6.35 6.74
C PHE A 166 1.91 -5.11 6.11
N ALA A 167 3.14 -4.76 6.48
CA ALA A 167 4.01 -3.92 5.68
C ALA A 167 4.89 -4.79 4.78
N PHE A 168 5.12 -4.39 3.53
CA PHE A 168 5.86 -5.20 2.57
C PHE A 168 6.77 -4.38 1.64
N ASN A 169 7.77 -5.07 1.08
CA ASN A 169 8.59 -4.59 -0.02
C ASN A 169 8.82 -5.74 -1.01
N ASN A 170 8.51 -5.51 -2.29
CA ASN A 170 8.80 -6.42 -3.40
C ASN A 170 9.74 -5.76 -4.44
N GLY A 171 10.24 -4.55 -4.17
CA GLY A 171 11.28 -3.91 -4.97
C GLY A 171 12.67 -4.50 -4.68
N THR A 172 13.63 -4.27 -5.57
CA THR A 172 15.02 -4.72 -5.37
C THR A 172 15.79 -3.87 -4.37
N GLU A 173 15.42 -2.60 -4.24
CA GLU A 173 16.07 -1.68 -3.31
C GLU A 173 15.47 -1.80 -1.90
N PRO A 174 16.31 -1.63 -0.85
CA PRO A 174 15.87 -1.73 0.52
C PRO A 174 14.92 -0.57 0.87
N ILE A 175 13.84 -0.90 1.56
CA ILE A 175 12.91 0.04 2.18
C ILE A 175 12.92 -0.23 3.68
N THR A 176 12.90 0.84 4.48
CA THR A 176 12.81 0.72 5.93
C THR A 176 11.47 1.24 6.41
N LEU A 177 10.74 0.44 7.17
CA LEU A 177 9.61 0.89 7.96
C LEU A 177 10.15 1.64 9.18
N GLU A 178 10.15 2.98 9.10
CA GLU A 178 10.70 3.85 10.15
C GLU A 178 9.68 4.06 11.26
N HIS A 179 8.42 4.31 10.89
CA HIS A 179 7.32 4.47 11.84
C HIS A 179 6.16 3.56 11.46
N ALA A 180 5.55 2.92 12.46
CA ALA A 180 4.25 2.26 12.33
C ALA A 180 3.42 2.53 13.59
N SER A 181 2.30 3.21 13.41
CA SER A 181 1.21 3.30 14.38
C SER A 181 0.03 2.50 13.85
N ALA A 182 -0.63 1.77 14.73
CA ALA A 182 -1.83 1.05 14.36
C ALA A 182 -2.80 1.00 15.54
N TRP A 183 -4.08 1.20 15.25
CA TRP A 183 -5.15 1.22 16.24
C TRP A 183 -6.28 0.30 15.79
N SER A 184 -6.72 -0.58 16.69
CA SER A 184 -8.02 -1.24 16.53
C SER A 184 -9.11 -0.20 16.69
N MET A 185 -10.05 -0.15 15.75
CA MET A 185 -11.12 0.84 15.76
C MET A 185 -12.38 0.20 16.33
N GLU A 186 -13.01 0.82 17.33
CA GLU A 186 -14.34 0.38 17.80
C GLU A 186 -15.42 0.72 16.79
N SER A 187 -16.48 -0.08 16.75
CA SER A 187 -17.64 0.24 15.91
C SER A 187 -18.32 1.52 16.41
N PRO A 188 -18.84 2.37 15.50
CA PRO A 188 -19.50 3.60 15.88
C PRO A 188 -20.78 3.31 16.68
N ARG A 189 -21.04 4.11 17.73
CA ARG A 189 -22.23 3.95 18.59
C ARG A 189 -23.55 4.30 17.89
N LYS A 190 -23.48 5.12 16.84
CA LYS A 190 -24.62 5.58 16.04
C LYS A 190 -24.22 5.54 14.58
N MET A 191 -25.06 4.94 13.75
CA MET A 191 -24.98 5.05 12.29
C MET A 191 -25.76 6.29 11.86
N ASN A 192 -25.38 6.88 10.72
CA ASN A 192 -26.18 7.93 10.10
C ASN A 192 -27.52 7.30 9.66
N ASN A 193 -28.61 7.69 10.33
CA ASN A 193 -29.99 7.33 9.97
C ASN A 193 -30.57 8.38 9.02
#